data_AF-A0AAQ0TQN0-F1
#
_entry.id   AF-A0AAQ0TQN0-F1
#
_cell.length_a   1.000
_cell.length_b   1.000
_cell.length_c   1.000
_cell.angle_alpha   90.00
_cell.angle_beta   90.00
_cell.angle_gamma   90.00
#
_symmetry.space_group_name_H-M   'P 1'
#
loop_
_entity.id
_entity.type
_entity.pdbx_description
1 polymer ?
#
loop_
_entity_poly.entity_id
_entity_poly.type
_entity_poly.pdbx_seq_one_letter_code
_entity_poly.pdbx_strand_id
1 'polypeptide(L)'
;MITRYISLVFSAVAVWAAVIAGITPVLYGCSSGSSEAEAAVNDTVYVVVKEKPVGRNPYDRHLDSMPDDECVKMKINPVGGTLGRVFNDSNYIHLDEAERIGIKPIESIADVWRLKRPVCHIRSCREYGVDSLTHSLPYLVPEAAALLREIGERFNDSLQARGGGSYRLKVTSVLRTKHGIKKLRRSNRNAVEASAHQYGTTFDISYAKFLCDSVTVNRTQEDLKNLLGEVLKAIRDEGKCYVKYERKQGCFHITARDIRKEGES
;
A
#
# COMPACT_ATOMS: atom_id res chain seq x y z
N MET A 1 41.24 59.98 -14.80
CA MET A 1 40.08 59.77 -13.91
C MET A 1 39.04 58.99 -14.70
N ILE A 2 38.95 57.67 -14.85
CA ILE A 2 39.37 56.46 -14.11
C ILE A 2 38.76 56.31 -12.70
N THR A 3 37.80 55.37 -12.61
CA THR A 3 37.30 54.54 -11.48
C THR A 3 36.27 55.08 -10.47
N ARG A 4 35.16 54.34 -10.33
CA ARG A 4 34.64 53.73 -9.07
C ARG A 4 33.50 52.73 -9.39
N TYR A 5 33.72 51.41 -9.25
CA TYR A 5 33.38 50.52 -8.10
C TYR A 5 31.85 50.28 -7.96
N ILE A 6 31.26 49.07 -8.09
CA ILE A 6 31.20 47.88 -7.18
C ILE A 6 30.48 46.75 -7.99
N SER A 7 31.04 45.58 -8.30
CA SER A 7 31.16 44.28 -7.56
C SER A 7 29.87 43.48 -7.28
N LEU A 8 29.73 42.28 -7.88
CA LEU A 8 29.25 40.99 -7.30
C LEU A 8 29.05 39.96 -8.45
N VAL A 9 30.09 39.20 -8.82
CA VAL A 9 30.39 37.81 -8.38
C VAL A 9 29.36 36.78 -8.88
N PHE A 10 29.65 36.19 -10.05
CA PHE A 10 29.16 34.87 -10.43
C PHE A 10 30.15 33.84 -9.88
N SER A 11 29.75 33.07 -8.88
CA SER A 11 30.56 31.98 -8.34
C SER A 11 30.55 30.77 -9.27
N ALA A 12 31.77 30.32 -9.54
CA ALA A 12 32.13 29.13 -10.28
C ALA A 12 31.59 27.83 -9.64
N VAL A 13 31.22 26.87 -10.47
CA VAL A 13 31.36 25.44 -10.14
C VAL A 13 32.02 24.76 -11.33
N ALA A 14 33.30 24.47 -11.18
CA ALA A 14 34.07 23.62 -12.07
C ALA A 14 34.63 22.45 -11.26
N VAL A 15 34.67 21.28 -11.92
CA VAL A 15 35.44 20.06 -11.59
C VAL A 15 34.86 19.31 -10.36
N TRP A 16 34.51 18.02 -10.41
CA TRP A 16 35.35 16.85 -10.65
C TRP A 16 34.52 15.64 -11.10
N ALA A 17 34.92 14.96 -12.16
CA ALA A 17 34.57 13.56 -12.41
C ALA A 17 35.83 12.84 -12.90
N ALA A 18 36.48 12.09 -12.02
CA ALA A 18 37.62 11.26 -12.33
C ALA A 18 37.42 9.86 -11.72
N VAL A 19 37.76 8.87 -12.56
CA VAL A 19 38.12 7.47 -12.25
C VAL A 19 36.99 6.51 -11.88
N ILE A 20 36.58 5.68 -12.85
CA ILE A 20 36.60 4.22 -12.69
C ILE A 20 37.25 3.62 -13.94
N ALA A 21 38.28 2.81 -13.68
CA ALA A 21 39.14 2.17 -14.65
C ALA A 21 38.39 1.22 -15.58
N GLY A 22 38.81 1.23 -16.85
CA GLY A 22 38.39 0.26 -17.84
C GLY A 22 38.88 -1.15 -17.50
N ILE A 23 38.02 -2.13 -17.69
CA ILE A 23 38.40 -3.52 -17.88
C ILE A 23 38.19 -3.80 -19.37
N THR A 24 39.29 -3.95 -20.09
CA THR A 24 39.33 -4.45 -21.47
C THR A 24 39.07 -5.96 -21.47
N PRO A 25 38.16 -6.48 -22.31
CA PRO A 25 38.10 -7.92 -22.55
C PRO A 25 39.23 -8.32 -23.51
N VAL A 26 40.11 -9.20 -23.06
CA VAL A 26 41.03 -9.94 -23.93
C VAL A 26 40.20 -10.94 -24.73
N LEU A 27 40.17 -10.76 -26.06
CA LEU A 27 39.67 -11.74 -27.00
C LEU A 27 40.75 -12.81 -27.23
N TYR A 28 40.42 -14.06 -26.92
CA TYR A 28 40.99 -15.25 -27.57
C TYR A 28 39.85 -16.23 -27.84
N GLY A 29 39.81 -16.75 -29.08
CA GLY A 29 38.64 -17.40 -29.66
C GLY A 29 38.48 -18.91 -29.46
N CYS A 30 37.27 -19.33 -29.79
CA CYS A 30 36.79 -20.60 -30.38
C CYS A 30 37.17 -21.96 -29.75
N SER A 31 36.18 -22.65 -29.16
CA SER A 31 35.80 -24.01 -29.57
C SER A 31 34.39 -24.38 -29.04
N SER A 32 33.70 -25.16 -29.86
CA SER A 32 32.33 -25.69 -29.82
C SER A 32 31.80 -26.32 -28.51
N GLY A 33 30.49 -26.22 -28.28
CA GLY A 33 29.73 -27.20 -27.49
C GLY A 33 28.64 -26.61 -26.60
N SER A 34 27.39 -26.82 -26.97
CA SER A 34 26.15 -26.42 -26.29
C SER A 34 25.86 -27.20 -25.01
N SER A 35 25.56 -26.49 -23.91
CA SER A 35 24.29 -26.62 -23.15
C SER A 35 24.27 -25.60 -22.01
N GLU A 36 23.45 -24.58 -22.19
CA GLU A 36 23.14 -23.49 -21.26
C GLU A 36 22.40 -24.03 -20.03
N ALA A 37 23.10 -24.25 -18.92
CA ALA A 37 22.48 -24.47 -17.62
C ALA A 37 23.51 -24.23 -16.52
N GLU A 38 23.86 -22.96 -16.25
CA GLU A 38 24.44 -22.50 -14.97
C GLU A 38 24.82 -21.01 -15.06
N ALA A 39 23.82 -20.13 -15.17
CA ALA A 39 24.03 -18.69 -15.01
C ALA A 39 22.77 -17.89 -14.62
N ALA A 40 21.76 -18.54 -14.04
CA ALA A 40 20.48 -17.91 -13.71
C ALA A 40 20.19 -17.94 -12.21
N VAL A 41 21.06 -17.35 -11.37
CA VAL A 41 20.77 -17.18 -9.92
C VAL A 41 21.12 -15.79 -9.36
N ASN A 42 21.74 -14.89 -10.13
CA ASN A 42 22.24 -13.61 -9.58
C ASN A 42 21.59 -12.33 -10.12
N ASP A 43 20.31 -12.38 -10.52
CA ASP A 43 19.56 -11.17 -10.93
C ASP A 43 18.56 -10.66 -9.87
N THR A 44 18.64 -11.15 -8.63
CA THR A 44 17.78 -10.68 -7.52
C THR A 44 18.46 -9.55 -6.75
N VAL A 45 18.62 -8.39 -7.41
CA VAL A 45 19.20 -7.17 -6.82
C VAL A 45 18.23 -5.99 -7.07
N TYR A 46 17.40 -5.75 -6.06
CA TYR A 46 16.73 -4.49 -5.70
C TYR A 46 16.01 -3.70 -6.80
N VAL A 47 14.72 -3.97 -6.94
CA VAL A 47 13.78 -2.97 -7.45
C VAL A 47 13.55 -1.89 -6.38
N VAL A 48 14.55 -1.05 -6.15
CA VAL A 48 14.26 0.36 -5.87
C VAL A 48 14.22 1.00 -7.24
N VAL A 49 13.02 1.02 -7.84
CA VAL A 49 12.81 1.86 -9.02
C VAL A 49 13.23 3.27 -8.58
N LYS A 50 14.30 3.81 -9.18
CA LYS A 50 14.46 5.26 -9.29
C LYS A 50 13.20 5.72 -9.99
N GLU A 51 12.19 6.10 -9.21
CA GLU A 51 10.94 6.61 -9.77
C GLU A 51 11.34 7.82 -10.60
N LYS A 52 11.15 7.74 -11.93
CA LYS A 52 11.20 8.91 -12.81
C LYS A 52 10.30 9.98 -12.17
N PRO A 53 10.58 11.30 -12.33
CA PRO A 53 9.64 12.31 -11.87
C PRO A 53 8.30 12.05 -12.55
N VAL A 54 7.39 11.43 -11.81
CA VAL A 54 6.10 11.03 -12.32
C VAL A 54 5.32 12.32 -12.36
N GLY A 55 4.81 12.69 -13.54
CA GLY A 55 3.83 13.76 -13.65
C GLY A 55 2.71 13.53 -12.64
N ARG A 56 1.98 14.59 -12.28
CA ARG A 56 0.92 14.53 -11.27
C ARG A 56 0.05 13.27 -11.44
N ASN A 57 0.00 12.41 -10.42
CA ASN A 57 -0.80 11.20 -10.46
C ASN A 57 -2.29 11.59 -10.59
N PRO A 58 -3.00 11.18 -11.65
CA PRO A 58 -4.38 11.60 -11.87
C PRO A 58 -5.31 11.19 -10.73
N TYR A 59 -4.98 10.11 -10.02
CA TYR A 59 -5.75 9.56 -8.91
C TYR A 59 -5.57 10.27 -7.58
N ASP A 60 -4.69 11.28 -7.51
CA ASP A 60 -4.55 12.14 -6.33
C ASP A 60 -5.62 13.24 -6.29
N ARG A 61 -6.33 13.48 -7.41
CA ARG A 61 -7.45 14.43 -7.45
C ARG A 61 -8.76 13.72 -7.08
N HIS A 62 -9.44 14.26 -6.09
CA HIS A 62 -10.78 13.87 -5.68
C HIS A 62 -11.47 15.09 -5.05
N LEU A 63 -12.78 15.01 -4.79
CA LEU A 63 -13.51 16.01 -4.03
C LEU A 63 -13.04 16.05 -2.57
N ASP A 64 -13.15 17.20 -1.92
CA ASP A 64 -12.74 17.36 -0.52
C ASP A 64 -13.59 16.53 0.45
N SER A 65 -14.86 16.34 0.09
CA SER A 65 -15.81 15.54 0.86
C SER A 65 -16.78 14.80 -0.07
N MET A 66 -17.39 13.76 0.48
CA MET A 66 -18.44 13.03 -0.21
C MET A 66 -19.74 13.85 -0.18
N PRO A 67 -20.45 14.00 -1.31
CA PRO A 67 -21.77 14.61 -1.33
C PRO A 67 -22.73 13.82 -0.41
N ASP A 68 -23.52 14.54 0.38
CA ASP A 68 -24.51 13.98 1.31
C ASP A 68 -25.95 14.34 0.92
N ASP A 69 -26.12 15.13 -0.14
CA ASP A 69 -27.39 15.50 -0.76
C ASP A 69 -27.80 14.52 -1.87
N GLU A 70 -29.11 14.44 -2.11
CA GLU A 70 -29.71 13.68 -3.23
C GLU A 70 -29.20 12.23 -3.36
N CYS A 71 -28.85 11.60 -2.24
CA CYS A 71 -28.26 10.27 -2.24
C CYS A 71 -29.24 9.20 -2.73
N VAL A 72 -28.80 8.42 -3.72
CA VAL A 72 -29.54 7.29 -4.27
C VAL A 72 -29.17 6.03 -3.49
N LYS A 73 -30.16 5.41 -2.85
CA LYS A 73 -29.98 4.11 -2.17
C LYS A 73 -29.55 3.02 -3.15
N MET A 74 -28.67 2.13 -2.72
CA MET A 74 -28.31 0.92 -3.45
C MET A 74 -28.76 -0.33 -2.69
N LYS A 75 -29.06 -1.41 -3.42
CA LYS A 75 -29.30 -2.72 -2.80
C LYS A 75 -28.00 -3.22 -2.18
N ILE A 76 -28.04 -3.63 -0.91
CA ILE A 76 -26.92 -4.27 -0.22
C ILE A 76 -27.31 -5.67 0.23
N ASN A 77 -26.45 -6.66 0.00
CA ASN A 77 -26.69 -8.00 0.50
C ASN A 77 -26.26 -8.08 1.98
N PRO A 78 -27.07 -8.74 2.84
CA PRO A 78 -26.74 -8.86 4.25
C PRO A 78 -25.52 -9.76 4.45
N VAL A 79 -24.61 -9.34 5.32
CA VAL A 79 -23.40 -10.11 5.69
C VAL A 79 -23.66 -11.18 6.77
N GLY A 80 -24.90 -11.39 7.20
CA GLY A 80 -25.29 -12.37 8.23
C GLY A 80 -25.19 -11.88 9.68
N GLY A 81 -24.99 -10.57 9.89
CA GLY A 81 -24.95 -9.98 11.24
C GLY A 81 -24.47 -8.53 11.22
N THR A 82 -24.25 -7.97 12.42
CA THR A 82 -23.59 -6.67 12.52
C THR A 82 -22.14 -6.79 12.07
N LEU A 83 -21.59 -5.72 11.47
CA LEU A 83 -20.19 -5.71 11.01
C LEU A 83 -19.21 -6.09 12.13
N GLY A 84 -19.45 -5.61 13.35
CA GLY A 84 -18.61 -5.94 14.51
C GLY A 84 -18.70 -7.39 14.97
N ARG A 85 -19.78 -8.12 14.65
CA ARG A 85 -19.89 -9.57 14.92
C ARG A 85 -19.26 -10.39 13.80
N VAL A 86 -19.47 -9.98 12.56
CA VAL A 86 -18.97 -10.69 11.36
C VAL A 86 -17.46 -10.53 11.21
N PHE A 87 -16.94 -9.33 11.47
CA PHE A 87 -15.53 -8.97 11.32
C PHE A 87 -14.90 -8.76 12.69
N ASN A 88 -14.66 -9.86 13.40
CA ASN A 88 -14.08 -9.86 14.74
C ASN A 88 -12.90 -10.84 14.86
N ASP A 89 -12.14 -10.98 13.78
CA ASP A 89 -10.90 -11.74 13.80
C ASP A 89 -9.96 -11.18 14.88
N SER A 90 -9.35 -12.08 15.67
CA SER A 90 -8.60 -11.67 16.86
C SER A 90 -7.28 -11.01 16.49
N ASN A 91 -6.81 -10.04 17.28
CA ASN A 91 -5.52 -9.40 17.01
C ASN A 91 -4.35 -10.40 16.98
N TYR A 92 -4.50 -11.50 17.71
CA TYR A 92 -3.50 -12.58 17.75
C TYR A 92 -3.37 -13.26 16.38
N ILE A 93 -4.47 -13.66 15.73
CA ILE A 93 -4.40 -14.32 14.41
C ILE A 93 -3.91 -13.38 13.31
N HIS A 94 -4.23 -12.09 13.42
CA HIS A 94 -3.66 -11.07 12.54
C HIS A 94 -2.14 -10.95 12.70
N LEU A 95 -1.64 -10.96 13.94
CA LEU A 95 -0.21 -10.87 14.23
C LEU A 95 0.55 -12.13 13.78
N ASP A 96 0.02 -13.31 14.10
CA ASP A 96 0.61 -14.60 13.75
C ASP A 96 0.77 -14.74 12.23
N GLU A 97 -0.29 -14.44 11.47
CA GLU A 97 -0.22 -14.47 10.01
C GLU A 97 0.73 -13.41 9.45
N ALA A 98 0.72 -12.21 10.01
CA ALA A 98 1.60 -11.13 9.59
C ALA A 98 3.09 -11.50 9.80
N GLU A 99 3.42 -12.16 10.92
CA GLU A 99 4.76 -12.70 11.19
C GLU A 99 5.16 -13.78 10.20
N ARG A 100 4.23 -14.69 9.90
CA ARG A 100 4.42 -15.82 8.99
C ARG A 100 4.72 -15.37 7.56
N ILE A 101 3.93 -14.43 7.04
CA ILE A 101 3.97 -14.05 5.62
C ILE A 101 4.49 -12.65 5.37
N GLY A 102 5.12 -11.98 6.35
CA GLY A 102 5.55 -10.59 6.23
C GLY A 102 7.06 -10.36 6.21
N ILE A 103 7.45 -9.08 6.27
CA ILE A 103 8.84 -8.65 6.47
C ILE A 103 9.21 -8.67 7.95
N LYS A 104 10.50 -8.73 8.27
CA LYS A 104 10.94 -8.40 9.63
C LYS A 104 10.64 -6.93 9.93
N PRO A 105 10.12 -6.58 11.13
CA PRO A 105 9.87 -5.21 11.52
C PRO A 105 11.09 -4.31 11.36
N ILE A 106 10.90 -3.15 10.75
CA ILE A 106 11.94 -2.14 10.49
C ILE A 106 11.85 -0.96 11.47
N GLU A 107 12.99 -0.32 11.78
CA GLU A 107 13.04 0.88 12.61
C GLU A 107 12.64 2.12 11.80
N SER A 108 13.14 2.22 10.56
CA SER A 108 12.93 3.36 9.67
C SER A 108 12.93 2.95 8.19
N ILE A 109 12.59 3.87 7.30
CA ILE A 109 12.64 3.62 5.85
C ILE A 109 14.05 3.30 5.33
N ALA A 110 15.10 3.75 6.02
CA ALA A 110 16.48 3.42 5.67
C ALA A 110 16.79 1.91 5.81
N ASP A 111 15.96 1.17 6.53
CA ASP A 111 16.16 -0.27 6.75
C ASP A 111 15.59 -1.13 5.62
N VAL A 112 14.89 -0.52 4.65
CA VAL A 112 14.32 -1.23 3.49
C VAL A 112 15.42 -1.98 2.71
N TRP A 113 16.64 -1.44 2.64
CA TRP A 113 17.78 -2.09 1.99
C TRP A 113 18.21 -3.41 2.65
N ARG A 114 17.81 -3.68 3.89
CA ARG A 114 18.16 -4.90 4.64
C ARG A 114 17.05 -5.96 4.60
N LEU A 115 15.95 -5.70 3.88
CA LEU A 115 14.86 -6.64 3.75
C LEU A 115 15.28 -7.84 2.91
N LYS A 116 15.00 -9.04 3.41
CA LYS A 116 15.27 -10.31 2.72
C LYS A 116 14.19 -10.70 1.71
N ARG A 117 13.11 -9.90 1.61
CA ARG A 117 11.98 -10.14 0.71
C ARG A 117 11.55 -8.81 0.08
N PRO A 118 10.94 -8.85 -1.11
CA PRO A 118 10.48 -7.64 -1.76
C PRO A 118 9.30 -7.01 -1.01
N VAL A 119 9.20 -5.69 -1.18
CA VAL A 119 8.04 -4.87 -0.83
C VAL A 119 7.65 -4.03 -2.04
N CYS A 120 6.36 -3.77 -2.18
CA CYS A 120 5.77 -2.96 -3.22
C CYS A 120 5.40 -1.59 -2.64
N HIS A 121 5.88 -0.52 -3.29
CA HIS A 121 5.37 0.83 -3.05
C HIS A 121 3.96 0.94 -3.64
N ILE A 122 2.96 1.27 -2.82
CA ILE A 122 1.60 1.52 -3.27
C ILE A 122 1.36 3.02 -3.46
N ARG A 123 0.55 3.35 -4.45
CA ARG A 123 0.13 4.73 -4.76
C ARG A 123 -1.37 4.76 -5.02
N SER A 124 -1.97 5.94 -4.91
CA SER A 124 -3.36 6.14 -5.32
C SER A 124 -3.56 5.67 -6.77
N CYS A 125 -4.60 4.90 -7.00
CA CYS A 125 -4.94 4.30 -8.29
C CYS A 125 -6.47 4.31 -8.47
N ARG A 126 -6.99 3.62 -9.49
CA ARG A 126 -8.42 3.57 -9.79
C ARG A 126 -9.22 2.85 -8.70
N GLU A 127 -8.60 1.90 -8.01
CA GLU A 127 -9.24 1.02 -7.03
C GLU A 127 -9.33 1.66 -5.63
N TYR A 128 -8.33 2.48 -5.28
CA TYR A 128 -8.22 3.09 -3.97
C TYR A 128 -7.33 4.35 -4.02
N GLY A 129 -7.50 5.24 -3.04
CA GLY A 129 -6.52 6.29 -2.76
C GLY A 129 -5.79 6.07 -1.45
N VAL A 130 -4.51 6.43 -1.44
CA VAL A 130 -3.66 6.35 -0.25
C VAL A 130 -3.70 7.70 0.45
N ASP A 131 -4.09 7.73 1.72
CA ASP A 131 -4.09 8.95 2.54
C ASP A 131 -2.65 9.45 2.78
N SER A 132 -2.49 10.58 3.46
CA SER A 132 -1.18 11.16 3.82
C SER A 132 -0.29 10.26 4.70
N LEU A 133 -0.82 9.18 5.28
CA LEU A 133 -0.11 8.18 6.10
C LEU A 133 0.84 8.78 7.16
N THR A 134 0.35 9.64 8.04
CA THR A 134 1.18 10.38 9.04
C THR A 134 2.05 9.51 9.98
N HIS A 135 1.72 8.23 10.12
CA HIS A 135 2.38 7.27 11.02
C HIS A 135 2.77 5.94 10.35
N SER A 136 2.59 5.81 9.04
CA SER A 136 2.92 4.60 8.28
C SER A 136 3.57 4.93 6.95
N LEU A 137 4.19 3.94 6.33
CA LEU A 137 4.81 4.04 5.01
C LEU A 137 3.95 3.29 3.99
N PRO A 138 3.83 3.78 2.75
CA PRO A 138 2.99 3.18 1.71
C PRO A 138 3.63 1.92 1.08
N TYR A 139 4.11 0.99 1.90
CA TYR A 139 4.72 -0.25 1.44
C TYR A 139 3.93 -1.45 1.94
N LEU A 140 3.67 -2.39 1.04
CA LEU A 140 3.09 -3.69 1.35
C LEU A 140 3.98 -4.78 0.79
N VAL A 141 3.88 -5.98 1.33
CA VAL A 141 4.37 -7.16 0.64
C VAL A 141 3.51 -7.45 -0.62
N PRO A 142 4.04 -8.13 -1.65
CA PRO A 142 3.31 -8.34 -2.91
C PRO A 142 1.92 -8.95 -2.72
N GLU A 143 1.78 -9.92 -1.83
CA GLU A 143 0.52 -10.60 -1.52
C GLU A 143 -0.54 -9.61 -0.98
N ALA A 144 -0.15 -8.73 -0.06
CA ALA A 144 -1.04 -7.73 0.52
C ALA A 144 -1.36 -6.60 -0.47
N ALA A 145 -0.42 -6.22 -1.33
CA ALA A 145 -0.67 -5.25 -2.39
C ALA A 145 -1.66 -5.79 -3.43
N ALA A 146 -1.55 -7.06 -3.81
CA ALA A 146 -2.48 -7.73 -4.71
C ALA A 146 -3.88 -7.82 -4.08
N LEU A 147 -3.97 -8.23 -2.82
CA LEU A 147 -5.24 -8.28 -2.08
C LEU A 147 -5.91 -6.90 -2.01
N LEU A 148 -5.17 -5.84 -1.69
CA LEU A 148 -5.72 -4.48 -1.61
C LEU A 148 -6.31 -4.04 -2.96
N ARG A 149 -5.63 -4.35 -4.07
CA ARG A 149 -6.13 -4.07 -5.41
C ARG A 149 -7.40 -4.88 -5.71
N GLU A 150 -7.40 -6.18 -5.42
CA GLU A 150 -8.57 -7.06 -5.63
C GLU A 150 -9.79 -6.58 -4.84
N ILE A 151 -9.63 -6.15 -3.58
CA ILE A 151 -10.72 -5.58 -2.78
C ILE A 151 -11.31 -4.35 -3.49
N GLY A 152 -10.47 -3.45 -4.00
CA GLY A 152 -10.94 -2.24 -4.70
C GLY A 152 -11.55 -2.54 -6.07
N GLU A 153 -11.03 -3.52 -6.82
CA GLU A 153 -11.64 -3.99 -8.07
C GLU A 153 -13.05 -4.53 -7.83
N ARG A 154 -13.21 -5.47 -6.88
CA ARG A 154 -14.52 -6.04 -6.56
C ARG A 154 -15.50 -5.01 -6.00
N PHE A 155 -15.00 -4.03 -5.24
CA PHE A 155 -15.81 -2.92 -4.75
C PHE A 155 -16.31 -2.05 -5.91
N ASN A 156 -15.42 -1.66 -6.82
CA ASN A 156 -15.77 -0.86 -8.00
C ASN A 156 -16.77 -1.61 -8.88
N ASP A 157 -16.54 -2.88 -9.16
CA ASP A 157 -17.44 -3.72 -9.98
C ASP A 157 -18.82 -3.83 -9.34
N SER A 158 -18.87 -4.08 -8.03
CA SER A 158 -20.14 -4.19 -7.30
C SER A 158 -20.88 -2.86 -7.22
N LEU A 159 -20.16 -1.74 -7.10
CA LEU A 159 -20.73 -0.40 -7.13
C LEU A 159 -21.34 -0.10 -8.50
N GLN A 160 -20.61 -0.37 -9.59
CA GLN A 160 -21.09 -0.16 -10.97
C GLN A 160 -22.32 -1.01 -11.27
N ALA A 161 -22.32 -2.29 -10.88
CA ALA A 161 -23.46 -3.19 -11.07
C ALA A 161 -24.74 -2.73 -10.35
N ARG A 162 -24.64 -1.81 -9.38
CA ARG A 162 -25.75 -1.32 -8.53
C ARG A 162 -26.15 0.12 -8.86
N GLY A 163 -25.88 0.56 -10.08
CA GLY A 163 -26.22 1.89 -10.58
C GLY A 163 -25.10 2.92 -10.40
N GLY A 164 -23.89 2.48 -10.09
CA GLY A 164 -22.69 3.33 -10.14
C GLY A 164 -22.58 4.37 -9.02
N GLY A 165 -21.74 5.37 -9.32
CA GLY A 165 -21.12 6.28 -8.36
C GLY A 165 -19.62 6.32 -8.64
N SER A 166 -18.97 7.42 -8.26
CA SER A 166 -17.55 7.65 -8.55
C SER A 166 -16.75 7.64 -7.25
N TYR A 167 -16.75 6.49 -6.57
CA TYR A 167 -16.16 6.32 -5.25
C TYR A 167 -15.00 5.35 -5.26
N ARG A 168 -13.94 5.69 -4.53
CA ARG A 168 -12.79 4.82 -4.28
C ARG A 168 -12.60 4.58 -2.79
N LEU A 169 -12.01 3.43 -2.47
CA LEU A 169 -11.63 3.09 -1.11
C LEU A 169 -10.54 4.04 -0.61
N LYS A 170 -10.57 4.38 0.67
CA LYS A 170 -9.54 5.22 1.31
C LYS A 170 -8.66 4.38 2.23
N VAL A 171 -7.39 4.24 1.87
CA VAL A 171 -6.39 3.52 2.66
C VAL A 171 -5.75 4.47 3.66
N THR A 172 -5.90 4.20 4.95
CA THR A 172 -5.52 5.12 6.04
C THR A 172 -4.31 4.66 6.85
N SER A 173 -3.95 3.37 6.79
CA SER A 173 -2.72 2.86 7.40
C SER A 173 -2.20 1.64 6.67
N VAL A 174 -0.87 1.48 6.66
CA VAL A 174 -0.16 0.42 5.93
C VAL A 174 1.03 -0.05 6.76
N LEU A 175 2.28 0.01 6.29
CA LEU A 175 3.46 -0.44 7.04
C LEU A 175 3.83 0.54 8.16
N ARG A 176 3.83 0.07 9.41
CA ARG A 176 4.29 0.88 10.56
C ARG A 176 5.72 0.51 10.92
N THR A 177 6.62 1.48 10.95
CA THR A 177 7.97 1.27 11.52
C THR A 177 7.93 1.39 13.04
N LYS A 178 8.95 0.86 13.72
CA LYS A 178 9.04 1.04 15.19
C LYS A 178 9.12 2.52 15.59
N HIS A 179 9.77 3.38 14.79
CA HIS A 179 9.71 4.83 15.00
C HIS A 179 8.30 5.39 14.80
N GLY A 180 7.58 4.93 13.78
CA GLY A 180 6.17 5.29 13.54
C GLY A 180 5.29 4.94 14.74
N ILE A 181 5.48 3.74 15.32
CA ILE A 181 4.77 3.28 16.53
C ILE A 181 5.11 4.13 17.74
N LYS A 182 6.40 4.44 17.98
CA LYS A 182 6.82 5.33 19.07
C LYS A 182 6.13 6.70 18.96
N LYS A 183 6.02 7.26 17.76
CA LYS A 183 5.30 8.52 17.50
C LYS A 183 3.79 8.37 17.76
N LEU A 184 3.17 7.29 17.28
CA LEU A 184 1.75 7.01 17.47
C LEU A 184 1.37 6.83 18.95
N ARG A 185 2.20 6.15 19.73
CA ARG A 185 1.96 5.93 21.18
C ARG A 185 1.96 7.23 22.00
N ARG A 186 2.63 8.28 21.51
CA ARG A 186 2.60 9.60 22.18
C ARG A 186 1.23 10.28 22.04
N SER A 187 0.54 10.08 20.92
CA SER A 187 -0.79 10.66 20.67
C SER A 187 -1.95 9.72 20.98
N ASN A 188 -1.73 8.40 20.99
CA ASN A 188 -2.76 7.39 21.24
C ASN A 188 -2.32 6.40 22.32
N ARG A 189 -2.86 6.56 23.53
CA ARG A 189 -2.57 5.70 24.69
C ARG A 189 -2.98 4.24 24.48
N ASN A 190 -3.90 3.97 23.54
CA ASN A 190 -4.36 2.60 23.22
C ASN A 190 -3.49 1.89 22.17
N ALA A 191 -2.48 2.56 21.61
CA ALA A 191 -1.61 1.96 20.61
C ALA A 191 -0.67 0.92 21.25
N VAL A 192 -0.72 -0.31 20.73
CA VAL A 192 0.12 -1.43 21.18
C VAL A 192 1.49 -1.43 20.47
N GLU A 193 2.48 -2.05 21.11
CA GLU A 193 3.86 -2.10 20.62
C GLU A 193 4.06 -3.10 19.48
N ALA A 194 3.42 -4.27 19.59
CA ALA A 194 3.35 -5.27 18.52
C ALA A 194 2.08 -5.04 17.70
N SER A 195 2.25 -4.70 16.42
CA SER A 195 1.13 -4.50 15.49
C SER A 195 1.41 -5.25 14.20
N ALA A 196 0.40 -5.94 13.66
CA ALA A 196 0.47 -6.64 12.39
C ALA A 196 0.94 -5.73 11.22
N HIS A 197 0.69 -4.41 11.33
CA HIS A 197 1.20 -3.41 10.39
C HIS A 197 2.73 -3.37 10.29
N GLN A 198 3.49 -3.85 11.28
CA GLN A 198 4.96 -3.83 11.23
C GLN A 198 5.56 -4.77 10.19
N TYR A 199 4.76 -5.73 9.73
CA TYR A 199 5.19 -6.79 8.84
C TYR A 199 4.84 -6.52 7.37
N GLY A 200 4.19 -5.38 7.07
CA GLY A 200 3.85 -4.98 5.70
C GLY A 200 2.76 -5.84 5.04
N THR A 201 2.04 -6.64 5.81
CA THR A 201 0.97 -7.54 5.33
C THR A 201 -0.43 -7.00 5.57
N THR A 202 -0.51 -5.90 6.33
CA THR A 202 -1.73 -5.41 6.96
C THR A 202 -1.96 -3.96 6.60
N PHE A 203 -3.21 -3.63 6.27
CA PHE A 203 -3.63 -2.29 5.89
C PHE A 203 -5.03 -1.99 6.46
N ASP A 204 -5.28 -0.70 6.68
CA ASP A 204 -6.54 -0.19 7.17
C ASP A 204 -7.28 0.53 6.05
N ILE A 205 -8.52 0.12 5.77
CA ILE A 205 -9.42 0.80 4.84
C ILE A 205 -10.50 1.51 5.65
N SER A 206 -10.66 2.82 5.46
CA SER A 206 -11.72 3.55 6.13
C SER A 206 -13.08 3.07 5.66
N TYR A 207 -13.99 2.85 6.61
CA TYR A 207 -15.42 2.70 6.28
C TYR A 207 -16.19 4.00 6.49
N ALA A 208 -15.60 4.99 7.15
CA ALA A 208 -16.24 6.27 7.46
C ALA A 208 -16.03 7.32 6.36
N LYS A 209 -14.95 7.20 5.58
CA LYS A 209 -14.59 8.14 4.52
C LYS A 209 -14.23 7.37 3.24
N PHE A 210 -14.84 7.78 2.14
CA PHE A 210 -14.52 7.30 0.79
C PHE A 210 -14.05 8.50 -0.03
N LEU A 211 -13.22 8.26 -1.05
CA LEU A 211 -12.82 9.32 -1.98
C LEU A 211 -13.86 9.39 -3.10
N CYS A 212 -14.32 10.59 -3.43
CA CYS A 212 -15.26 10.81 -4.52
C CYS A 212 -14.54 11.51 -5.67
N ASP A 213 -14.44 10.89 -6.84
CA ASP A 213 -13.70 11.47 -7.97
C ASP A 213 -14.57 12.41 -8.82
N SER A 214 -15.90 12.22 -8.81
CA SER A 214 -16.85 13.07 -9.52
C SER A 214 -18.27 12.93 -8.97
N VAL A 215 -19.04 14.02 -9.03
CA VAL A 215 -20.47 14.03 -8.69
C VAL A 215 -21.23 13.41 -9.87
N THR A 216 -21.58 12.12 -9.75
CA THR A 216 -22.35 11.37 -10.76
C THR A 216 -23.62 10.81 -10.15
N VAL A 217 -23.47 9.78 -9.31
CA VAL A 217 -24.53 9.22 -8.48
C VAL A 217 -24.08 9.31 -7.03
N ASN A 218 -24.75 10.15 -6.25
CA ASN A 218 -24.44 10.33 -4.83
C ASN A 218 -24.87 9.08 -4.05
N ARG A 219 -23.98 8.55 -3.23
CA ARG A 219 -24.24 7.37 -2.39
C ARG A 219 -24.02 7.71 -0.93
N THR A 220 -24.85 7.13 -0.07
CA THR A 220 -24.68 7.31 1.38
C THR A 220 -23.43 6.59 1.87
N GLN A 221 -22.79 7.14 2.91
CA GLN A 221 -21.67 6.49 3.61
C GLN A 221 -22.03 5.09 4.12
N GLU A 222 -23.26 4.93 4.60
CA GLU A 222 -23.75 3.65 5.09
C GLU A 222 -23.79 2.59 3.99
N ASP A 223 -24.30 2.93 2.81
CA ASP A 223 -24.37 2.00 1.69
C ASP A 223 -22.97 1.59 1.23
N LEU A 224 -22.04 2.55 1.07
CA LEU A 224 -20.66 2.25 0.67
C LEU A 224 -19.93 1.39 1.71
N LYS A 225 -20.13 1.67 3.00
CA LYS A 225 -19.60 0.84 4.10
C LYS A 225 -20.14 -0.59 4.03
N ASN A 226 -21.44 -0.76 3.82
CA ASN A 226 -22.04 -2.09 3.80
C ASN A 226 -21.69 -2.84 2.50
N LEU A 227 -21.51 -2.15 1.37
CA LEU A 227 -20.97 -2.71 0.13
C LEU A 227 -19.53 -3.21 0.32
N LEU A 228 -18.67 -2.41 0.95
CA LEU A 228 -17.32 -2.83 1.31
C LEU A 228 -17.36 -4.04 2.27
N GLY A 229 -18.27 -4.04 3.23
CA GLY A 229 -18.51 -5.19 4.10
C GLY A 229 -18.88 -6.46 3.33
N GLU A 230 -19.74 -6.37 2.33
CA GLU A 230 -20.09 -7.51 1.47
C GLU A 230 -18.87 -8.08 0.74
N VAL A 231 -18.07 -7.21 0.12
CA VAL A 231 -16.84 -7.59 -0.60
C VAL A 231 -15.82 -8.23 0.35
N LEU A 232 -15.59 -7.63 1.52
CA LEU A 232 -14.66 -8.16 2.52
C LEU A 232 -15.11 -9.51 3.07
N LYS A 233 -16.42 -9.71 3.25
CA LYS A 233 -16.95 -11.02 3.65
C LYS A 233 -16.64 -12.08 2.60
N ALA A 234 -16.92 -11.82 1.33
CA ALA A 234 -16.65 -12.78 0.26
C ALA A 234 -15.16 -13.15 0.17
N ILE A 235 -14.27 -12.16 0.18
CA ILE A 235 -12.81 -12.38 0.13
C ILE A 235 -12.31 -13.13 1.38
N ARG A 236 -12.86 -12.83 2.56
CA ARG A 236 -12.53 -13.54 3.80
C ARG A 236 -13.01 -14.99 3.77
N ASP A 237 -14.22 -15.24 3.24
CA ASP A 237 -14.77 -16.59 3.10
C ASP A 237 -13.97 -17.43 2.07
N GLU A 238 -13.34 -16.78 1.09
CA GLU A 238 -12.34 -17.39 0.18
C GLU A 238 -10.98 -17.68 0.86
N GLY A 239 -10.82 -17.36 2.15
CA GLY A 239 -9.60 -17.61 2.92
C GLY A 239 -8.45 -16.63 2.62
N LYS A 240 -8.67 -15.56 1.85
CA LYS A 240 -7.63 -14.63 1.40
C LYS A 240 -7.14 -13.64 2.45
N CYS A 241 -7.92 -13.43 3.51
CA CYS A 241 -7.57 -12.44 4.54
C CYS A 241 -8.25 -12.71 5.88
N TYR A 242 -7.75 -12.01 6.90
CA TYR A 242 -8.46 -11.76 8.16
C TYR A 242 -8.95 -10.32 8.20
N VAL A 243 -10.09 -10.09 8.83
CA VAL A 243 -10.75 -8.79 8.88
C VAL A 243 -11.29 -8.50 10.28
N LYS A 244 -10.90 -7.35 10.82
CA LYS A 244 -11.44 -6.81 12.07
C LYS A 244 -12.08 -5.44 11.86
N TYR A 245 -13.29 -5.27 12.38
CA TYR A 245 -14.01 -4.00 12.34
C TYR A 245 -13.63 -3.11 13.53
N GLU A 246 -12.79 -2.10 13.29
CA GLU A 246 -12.26 -1.22 14.33
C GLU A 246 -13.09 0.05 14.50
N ARG A 247 -14.14 -0.04 15.33
CA ARG A 247 -15.10 1.05 15.57
C ARG A 247 -14.48 2.38 15.97
N LYS A 248 -13.45 2.34 16.82
CA LYS A 248 -12.78 3.54 17.36
C LYS A 248 -11.91 4.24 16.32
N GLN A 249 -11.35 3.48 15.37
CA GLN A 249 -10.48 4.01 14.32
C GLN A 249 -11.25 4.36 13.04
N GLY A 250 -12.48 3.85 12.88
CA GLY A 250 -13.28 4.14 11.69
C GLY A 250 -12.86 3.35 10.45
N CYS A 251 -12.22 2.19 10.64
CA CYS A 251 -11.68 1.36 9.55
C CYS A 251 -11.98 -0.14 9.71
N PHE A 252 -11.84 -0.85 8.59
CA PHE A 252 -11.58 -2.28 8.58
C PHE A 252 -10.07 -2.51 8.61
N HIS A 253 -9.61 -3.27 9.59
CA HIS A 253 -8.24 -3.72 9.73
C HIS A 253 -8.09 -5.07 9.04
N ILE A 254 -7.26 -5.14 8.00
CA ILE A 254 -7.23 -6.28 7.07
C ILE A 254 -5.79 -6.79 6.97
N THR A 255 -5.59 -8.09 7.24
CA THR A 255 -4.31 -8.77 7.07
C THR A 255 -4.43 -9.81 5.96
N ALA A 256 -3.55 -9.73 4.97
CA ALA A 256 -3.50 -10.71 3.88
C ALA A 256 -3.08 -12.09 4.37
N ARG A 257 -3.56 -13.13 3.70
CA ARG A 257 -3.16 -14.52 3.92
C ARG A 257 -2.50 -15.11 2.68
N ASP A 258 -1.51 -15.98 2.88
CA ASP A 258 -0.93 -16.77 1.78
C ASP A 258 -1.61 -18.13 1.67
N ILE A 259 -2.53 -18.26 0.72
CA ILE A 259 -3.32 -19.48 0.46
C ILE A 259 -2.45 -20.61 -0.09
N ARG A 260 -1.31 -20.30 -0.72
CA ARG A 260 -0.47 -21.31 -1.39
C ARG A 260 0.17 -22.31 -0.44
N LYS A 261 0.27 -22.00 0.86
CA LYS A 261 0.97 -22.84 1.84
C LYS A 261 0.06 -23.69 2.74
N GLU A 262 -1.25 -23.57 2.62
CA GLU A 262 -2.20 -24.37 3.43
C GLU A 262 -2.50 -25.75 2.83
N GLY A 263 -2.04 -26.03 1.60
CA GLY A 263 -2.26 -27.31 0.90
C GLY A 263 -1.06 -28.26 0.87
N GLU A 264 0.04 -27.94 1.56
CA GLU A 264 1.26 -28.78 1.58
C GLU A 264 1.50 -29.48 2.94
N SER A 265 0.51 -29.50 3.84
CA SER A 265 0.61 -30.17 5.15
C SER A 265 -0.11 -31.51 5.20
#